data_AF-A0A947SZ44-F1
#
_entry.id   AF-A0A947SZ44-F1
#
_cell.length_a   1.000
_cell.length_b   1.000
_cell.length_c   1.000
_cell.angle_alpha   90.00
_cell.angle_beta   90.00
_cell.angle_gamma   90.00
#
_symmetry.space_group_name_H-M   'P 1'
#
loop_
_entity.id
_entity.type
_entity.pdbx_description
1 polymer ?
#
loop_
_entity_poly.entity_id
_entity_poly.type
_entity_poly.pdbx_seq_one_letter_code
_entity_poly.pdbx_strand_id
1 'polypeptide(L)'
;MRFSAAEAVRAAGIDEGRLAAALPRVVPSRVPVWRAGWLLQKLWPEGISAMALPWGIYLAPPLLARPLADLGTLIVHELTHLEQWRRLGPLGWARSYLGDYLSGRRRGLPHHDAYRAIGLEVEARDTARALRPEGPA
;
A
#
# COMPACT_ATOMS: atom_id res chain seq x y z
N MET A 1 4.53 15.58 -8.69
CA MET A 1 3.48 14.97 -7.86
C MET A 1 2.25 14.96 -8.72
N ARG A 2 1.48 13.86 -8.79
CA ARG A 2 0.25 13.84 -9.60
C ARG A 2 -0.95 14.29 -8.76
N PHE A 3 -1.04 13.78 -7.53
CA PHE A 3 -2.03 14.10 -6.50
C PHE A 3 -1.49 13.63 -5.14
N SER A 4 -2.20 13.93 -4.05
CA SER A 4 -1.94 13.48 -2.68
C SER A 4 -2.77 12.23 -2.35
N ALA A 5 -2.29 11.39 -1.43
CA ALA A 5 -3.04 10.20 -1.03
C ALA A 5 -4.43 10.56 -0.47
N ALA A 6 -4.55 11.71 0.19
CA ALA A 6 -5.84 12.21 0.68
C ALA A 6 -6.86 12.50 -0.44
N GLU A 7 -6.43 12.97 -1.61
CA GLU A 7 -7.34 13.20 -2.73
C GLU A 7 -7.97 11.90 -3.25
N ALA A 8 -7.17 10.83 -3.34
CA ALA A 8 -7.69 9.52 -3.75
C ALA A 8 -8.61 8.90 -2.69
N VAL A 9 -8.27 9.03 -1.40
CA VAL A 9 -9.10 8.58 -0.28
C VAL A 9 -10.46 9.29 -0.28
N ARG A 10 -10.47 10.62 -0.40
CA ARG A 10 -11.72 11.41 -0.47
C ARG A 10 -12.54 11.08 -1.70
N ALA A 11 -11.91 10.99 -2.88
CA ALA A 11 -12.61 10.65 -4.11
C ALA A 11 -13.27 9.27 -4.04
N ALA A 12 -12.68 8.34 -3.28
CA ALA A 12 -13.25 7.02 -3.04
C ALA A 12 -14.37 7.02 -2.00
N GLY A 13 -14.59 8.11 -1.24
CA GLY A 13 -15.59 8.15 -0.16
C GLY A 13 -15.17 7.39 1.10
N ILE A 14 -13.86 7.21 1.31
CA ILE A 14 -13.32 6.56 2.51
C ILE A 14 -13.37 7.56 3.68
N ASP A 15 -13.89 7.10 4.82
CA ASP A 15 -14.00 7.91 6.04
C ASP A 15 -12.61 8.28 6.59
N GLU A 16 -12.31 9.58 6.61
CA GLU A 16 -11.01 10.09 7.06
C GLU A 16 -10.76 9.86 8.56
N GLY A 17 -11.81 9.83 9.39
CA GLY A 17 -11.70 9.56 10.83
C GLY A 17 -11.34 8.11 11.13
N ARG A 18 -12.00 7.17 10.44
CA ARG A 18 -11.66 5.74 10.49
C ARG A 18 -10.25 5.48 9.94
N LEU A 19 -9.88 6.17 8.86
CA LEU A 19 -8.53 6.09 8.31
C LEU A 19 -7.47 6.60 9.30
N ALA A 20 -7.71 7.75 9.94
CA ALA A 20 -6.80 8.32 10.94
C ALA A 20 -6.68 7.45 12.19
N ALA A 21 -7.78 6.80 12.61
CA ALA A 21 -7.76 5.84 13.71
C ALA A 21 -6.96 4.57 13.37
N ALA A 22 -7.09 4.07 12.14
CA ALA A 22 -6.36 2.89 11.68
C ALA A 22 -4.87 3.14 11.41
N LEU A 23 -4.53 4.32 10.87
CA LEU A 23 -3.18 4.68 10.43
C LEU A 23 -2.67 5.95 11.16
N PRO A 24 -2.50 5.92 12.50
CA PRO A 24 -2.29 7.12 13.31
C PRO A 24 -0.95 7.83 13.08
N ARG A 25 0.05 7.16 12.50
CA ARG A 25 1.37 7.74 12.21
C ARG A 25 1.44 8.27 10.79
N VAL A 26 0.38 8.15 9.98
CA VAL A 26 0.35 8.61 8.59
C VAL A 26 -0.63 9.77 8.44
N VAL A 27 -0.19 10.81 7.73
CA VAL A 27 -1.02 11.97 7.39
C VAL A 27 -1.21 11.95 5.88
N PRO A 28 -2.35 11.44 5.35
CA PRO A 28 -2.53 11.20 3.92
C PRO A 28 -2.33 12.45 3.04
N SER A 29 -2.63 13.64 3.56
CA SER A 29 -2.45 14.91 2.84
C SER A 29 -0.97 15.28 2.63
N ARG A 30 -0.05 14.69 3.41
CA ARG A 30 1.40 14.87 3.29
C ARG A 30 2.08 13.76 2.49
N VAL A 31 1.33 12.77 2.00
CA VAL A 31 1.87 11.65 1.24
C VAL A 31 1.64 11.92 -0.25
N PRO A 32 2.67 12.33 -1.01
CA PRO A 32 2.53 12.56 -2.43
C PRO A 32 2.43 11.24 -3.19
N VAL A 33 1.57 11.21 -4.20
CA VAL A 33 1.44 10.10 -5.15
C VAL A 33 2.11 10.50 -6.47
N TRP A 34 3.06 9.67 -6.89
CA TRP A 34 3.89 9.87 -8.07
C TRP A 34 3.61 8.81 -9.12
N ARG A 35 3.86 9.17 -10.38
CA ARG A 35 3.99 8.20 -11.44
C ARG A 35 5.29 7.43 -11.26
N ALA A 36 5.23 6.10 -11.28
CA ALA A 36 6.43 5.28 -11.32
C ALA A 36 7.21 5.58 -12.60
N GLY A 37 8.46 6.01 -12.46
CA GLY A 37 9.37 6.23 -13.58
C GLY A 37 9.74 4.91 -14.26
N TRP A 38 10.31 4.98 -15.46
CA TRP A 38 10.66 3.79 -16.24
C TRP A 38 11.71 2.91 -15.54
N LEU A 39 12.72 3.52 -14.91
CA LEU A 39 13.77 2.81 -14.16
C LEU A 39 13.16 2.04 -12.99
N LEU A 40 12.23 2.67 -12.29
CA LEU A 40 11.56 2.09 -11.14
C LEU A 40 10.69 0.89 -11.55
N GLN A 41 9.95 1.02 -12.67
CA GLN A 41 9.16 -0.09 -13.24
C GLN A 41 10.02 -1.29 -13.66
N LYS A 42 11.23 -1.05 -14.16
CA LYS A 42 12.17 -2.13 -14.53
C LYS A 42 12.70 -2.92 -13.33
N LEU A 43 12.70 -2.31 -12.15
CA LEU A 43 13.26 -2.91 -10.93
C LEU A 43 12.22 -3.63 -10.09
N TRP A 44 10.93 -3.47 -10.38
CA TRP A 44 9.86 -4.08 -9.61
C TRP A 44 9.45 -5.43 -10.21
N PRO A 45 9.28 -6.48 -9.38
CA PRO A 45 8.71 -7.76 -9.81
C PRO A 45 7.43 -7.62 -10.64
N GLU A 46 7.24 -8.54 -11.58
CA GLU A 46 6.00 -8.60 -12.36
C GLU A 46 4.77 -8.67 -11.46
N GLY A 47 3.75 -7.86 -11.77
CA GLY A 47 2.50 -7.79 -11.02
C GLY A 47 2.44 -6.69 -9.95
N ILE A 48 3.53 -5.98 -9.67
CA ILE A 48 3.50 -4.82 -8.76
C ILE A 48 2.84 -3.63 -9.46
N SER A 49 1.71 -3.19 -8.91
CA SER A 49 0.94 -2.07 -9.44
C SER A 49 1.19 -0.75 -8.69
N ALA A 50 1.67 -0.83 -7.45
CA ALA A 50 2.01 0.31 -6.61
C ALA A 50 3.12 -0.02 -5.61
N MET A 51 3.78 1.00 -5.07
CA MET A 51 4.75 0.85 -4.00
C MET A 51 4.76 2.07 -3.08
N ALA A 52 4.73 1.80 -1.79
CA ALA A 52 5.01 2.75 -0.73
C ALA A 52 6.52 2.84 -0.43
N LEU A 53 7.06 4.05 -0.49
CA LEU A 53 8.41 4.40 -0.04
C LEU A 53 8.32 5.46 1.06
N PRO A 54 9.34 5.62 1.92
CA PRO A 54 9.26 6.53 3.08
C PRO A 54 8.83 7.98 2.78
N TRP A 55 9.03 8.43 1.54
CA TRP A 55 8.72 9.78 1.05
C TRP A 55 7.46 9.87 0.17
N GLY A 56 6.80 8.77 -0.19
CA GLY A 56 5.60 8.82 -1.03
C GLY A 56 5.18 7.49 -1.65
N ILE A 57 4.08 7.53 -2.37
CA ILE A 57 3.51 6.36 -3.08
C ILE A 57 3.78 6.50 -4.57
N TYR A 58 4.13 5.41 -5.22
CA TYR A 58 4.41 5.36 -6.65
C TYR A 58 3.43 4.40 -7.32
N LEU A 59 2.70 4.88 -8.33
CA LEU A 59 1.73 4.08 -9.08
C LEU A 59 2.24 3.74 -10.48
N ALA A 60 1.95 2.52 -10.93
CA ALA A 60 2.17 2.12 -12.31
C ALA A 60 1.37 3.04 -13.27
N PRO A 61 1.95 3.43 -14.43
CA PRO A 61 1.29 4.35 -15.35
C PRO A 61 -0.15 3.98 -15.76
N PRO A 62 -0.51 2.70 -16.00
CA PRO A 62 -1.88 2.33 -16.36
C PRO A 62 -2.91 2.69 -15.28
N LEU A 63 -2.54 2.65 -14.00
CA LEU A 63 -3.45 3.01 -12.91
C LEU A 63 -3.77 4.50 -12.86
N LEU A 64 -2.88 5.36 -13.38
CA LEU A 64 -3.11 6.81 -13.40
C LEU A 64 -4.18 7.24 -14.41
N ALA A 65 -4.59 6.35 -15.32
CA ALA A 65 -5.70 6.57 -16.23
C ALA A 65 -7.06 6.24 -15.59
N ARG A 66 -7.07 5.56 -14.44
CA ARG A 66 -8.31 5.20 -13.73
C ARG A 66 -8.87 6.38 -12.94
N PRO A 67 -10.18 6.42 -12.69
CA PRO A 67 -10.77 7.38 -11.76
C PRO A 67 -10.09 7.32 -10.38
N LEU A 68 -9.92 8.48 -9.72
CA LEU A 68 -9.32 8.53 -8.38
C LEU A 68 -10.07 7.68 -7.36
N ALA A 69 -11.40 7.58 -7.50
CA ALA A 69 -12.25 6.74 -6.66
C ALA A 69 -11.82 5.26 -6.68
N ASP A 70 -11.44 4.73 -7.85
CA ASP A 70 -10.99 3.34 -8.00
C ASP A 70 -9.66 3.08 -7.27
N LEU A 71 -8.87 4.13 -7.04
CA LEU A 71 -7.55 4.02 -6.44
C LEU A 71 -7.61 4.03 -4.91
N GLY A 72 -8.73 4.40 -4.28
CA GLY A 72 -8.81 4.58 -2.84
C GLY A 72 -8.37 3.36 -2.03
N THR A 73 -8.89 2.17 -2.37
CA THR A 73 -8.50 0.93 -1.67
C THR A 73 -7.01 0.61 -1.83
N LEU A 74 -6.45 0.81 -3.03
CA LEU A 74 -5.03 0.61 -3.27
C LEU A 74 -4.18 1.64 -2.50
N ILE A 75 -4.60 2.89 -2.47
CA ILE A 75 -3.90 3.94 -1.71
C ILE A 75 -3.93 3.64 -0.20
N VAL A 76 -5.03 3.12 0.36
CA VAL A 76 -5.05 2.69 1.76
C VAL A 76 -4.10 1.52 2.02
N HIS A 77 -4.01 0.56 1.11
CA HIS A 77 -3.01 -0.52 1.18
C HIS A 77 -1.59 0.07 1.27
N GLU A 78 -1.23 0.98 0.37
CA GLU A 78 0.09 1.62 0.36
C GLU A 78 0.34 2.52 1.58
N LEU A 79 -0.67 3.25 2.07
CA LEU A 79 -0.56 4.03 3.31
C LEU A 79 -0.31 3.12 4.52
N THR A 80 -0.86 1.90 4.51
CA THR A 80 -0.62 0.93 5.59
C THR A 80 0.85 0.52 5.64
N HIS A 81 1.52 0.38 4.50
CA HIS A 81 2.98 0.16 4.48
C HIS A 81 3.78 1.32 5.08
N LEU A 82 3.34 2.57 4.86
CA LEU A 82 3.97 3.72 5.52
C LEU A 82 3.74 3.74 7.03
N GLU A 83 2.55 3.37 7.48
CA GLU A 83 2.24 3.20 8.91
C GLU A 83 3.14 2.13 9.52
N GLN A 84 3.22 0.95 8.89
CA GLN A 84 4.08 -0.15 9.31
C GLN A 84 5.55 0.26 9.37
N TRP A 85 6.04 0.98 8.35
CA TRP A 85 7.41 1.49 8.31
C TRP A 85 7.68 2.46 9.47
N ARG A 86 6.75 3.38 9.74
CA ARG A 86 6.85 4.35 10.85
C ARG A 86 6.69 3.68 12.23
N ARG A 87 5.92 2.60 12.32
CA ARG A 87 5.67 1.82 13.54
C ARG A 87 6.84 0.90 13.90
N LEU A 88 7.41 0.20 12.92
CA LEU A 88 8.46 -0.81 13.13
C LEU A 88 9.88 -0.27 12.90
N GLY A 89 10.00 0.87 12.23
CA GLY A 89 11.26 1.36 11.69
C GLY A 89 11.78 0.50 10.52
N PRO A 90 12.84 0.95 9.83
CA PRO A 90 13.37 0.25 8.65
C PRO A 90 13.81 -1.19 8.91
N LEU A 91 14.53 -1.41 10.01
CA LEU A 91 15.08 -2.72 10.36
C LEU A 91 14.00 -3.70 10.81
N GLY A 92 13.05 -3.23 11.64
CA GLY A 92 11.92 -4.04 12.09
C GLY A 92 11.03 -4.45 10.92
N TRP A 93 10.74 -3.49 10.02
CA TRP A 93 9.98 -3.76 8.81
C TRP A 93 10.67 -4.79 7.91
N ALA A 94 11.96 -4.58 7.61
CA ALA A 94 12.72 -5.50 6.75
C ALA A 94 12.82 -6.90 7.35
N ARG A 95 13.05 -7.01 8.66
CA ARG A 95 13.10 -8.29 9.36
C ARG A 95 11.77 -9.04 9.26
N SER A 96 10.64 -8.38 9.52
CA SER A 96 9.31 -9.01 9.43
C SER A 96 9.00 -9.43 7.99
N TYR A 97 9.24 -8.52 7.04
CA TYR A 97 8.94 -8.76 5.64
C TYR A 97 9.75 -9.92 5.06
N LEU A 98 11.09 -9.86 5.18
CA LEU A 98 11.97 -10.90 4.67
C LEU A 98 11.86 -12.19 5.47
N GLY A 99 11.64 -12.09 6.78
CA GLY A 99 11.47 -13.26 7.66
C GLY A 99 10.28 -14.11 7.25
N ASP A 100 9.11 -13.49 7.07
CA ASP A 100 7.89 -14.18 6.65
C ASP A 100 8.02 -14.74 5.25
N TYR A 101 8.56 -13.96 4.32
CA TYR A 101 8.80 -14.40 2.94
C TYR A 101 9.71 -15.64 2.90
N LEU A 102 10.88 -15.58 3.54
CA LEU A 102 11.83 -16.69 3.56
C LEU A 102 11.27 -17.91 4.28
N SER A 103 10.51 -17.71 5.36
CA SER A 103 9.79 -18.78 6.06
C SER A 103 8.80 -19.48 5.13
N GLY A 104 7.99 -18.72 4.39
CA GLY A 104 7.05 -19.25 3.40
C GLY A 104 7.75 -20.01 2.27
N ARG A 105 8.83 -19.45 1.73
CA ARG A 105 9.65 -20.11 0.69
C ARG A 105 10.29 -21.41 1.21
N ARG A 106 10.79 -21.44 2.45
CA ARG A 106 11.33 -22.65 3.09
C ARG A 106 10.28 -23.72 3.34
N ARG A 107 9.01 -23.33 3.50
CA ARG A 107 7.85 -24.24 3.58
C ARG A 107 7.34 -24.68 2.21
N GLY A 108 8.01 -24.31 1.12
CA GLY A 108 7.66 -24.72 -0.24
C GLY A 108 6.59 -23.87 -0.92
N LEU A 109 6.16 -22.75 -0.33
CA LEU A 109 5.20 -21.86 -1.00
C LEU A 109 5.82 -21.24 -2.26
N PRO A 110 5.11 -21.22 -3.41
CA PRO A 110 5.56 -20.49 -4.60
C PRO A 110 5.68 -18.98 -4.31
N HIS A 111 6.42 -18.24 -5.14
CA HIS A 111 6.80 -16.85 -4.87
C HIS A 111 5.58 -15.98 -4.53
N HIS A 112 4.54 -16.09 -5.35
CA HIS A 112 3.29 -15.37 -5.19
C HIS A 112 2.60 -15.67 -3.86
N ASP A 113 2.52 -16.94 -3.46
CA ASP A 113 1.83 -17.33 -2.22
C ASP A 113 2.66 -16.99 -0.98
N ALA A 114 3.98 -17.13 -1.07
CA ALA A 114 4.90 -16.70 -0.01
C ALA A 114 4.81 -15.18 0.20
N TYR A 115 4.77 -14.40 -0.88
CA TYR A 115 4.53 -12.95 -0.84
C TYR A 115 3.18 -12.65 -0.20
N ARG A 116 2.12 -13.35 -0.63
CA ARG A 116 0.78 -13.06 -0.15
C ARG A 116 0.56 -13.36 1.33
N ALA A 117 1.31 -14.33 1.85
CA ALA A 117 1.27 -14.75 3.24
C ALA A 117 2.11 -13.87 4.20
N ILE A 118 2.88 -12.91 3.70
CA ILE A 118 3.64 -11.98 4.55
C ILE A 118 2.66 -11.23 5.46
N GLY A 119 2.92 -11.21 6.78
CA GLY A 119 1.99 -10.62 7.74
C GLY A 119 1.72 -9.13 7.47
N LEU A 120 2.74 -8.39 7.03
CA LEU A 120 2.63 -6.99 6.63
C LEU A 120 1.72 -6.79 5.40
N GLU A 121 1.77 -7.71 4.44
CA GLU A 121 0.89 -7.67 3.27
C GLU A 121 -0.56 -8.08 3.61
N VAL A 122 -0.74 -8.99 4.57
CA VAL A 122 -2.06 -9.36 5.10
C VAL A 122 -2.68 -8.18 5.83
N GLU A 123 -1.96 -7.56 6.77
CA GLU A 123 -2.41 -6.37 7.50
C GLU A 123 -2.81 -5.23 6.55
N ALA A 124 -2.02 -4.98 5.49
CA ALA A 124 -2.32 -3.95 4.50
C ALA A 124 -3.62 -4.24 3.73
N ARG A 125 -3.84 -5.49 3.32
CA ARG A 125 -5.09 -5.90 2.64
C ARG A 125 -6.30 -5.85 3.57
N ASP A 126 -6.15 -6.28 4.80
CA ASP A 126 -7.24 -6.31 5.78
C ASP A 126 -7.64 -4.89 6.16
N THR A 127 -6.66 -4.00 6.37
CA THR A 127 -6.89 -2.57 6.60
C THR A 127 -7.58 -1.92 5.40
N ALA A 128 -7.06 -2.17 4.20
CA ALA A 128 -7.66 -1.65 2.97
C ALA A 128 -9.10 -2.13 2.81
N ARG A 129 -9.40 -3.40 3.11
CA ARG A 129 -10.75 -3.98 3.06
C ARG A 129 -11.67 -3.37 4.10
N ALA A 130 -11.22 -3.23 5.34
CA ALA A 130 -12.02 -2.70 6.46
C ALA A 130 -12.41 -1.23 6.26
N LEU A 131 -11.57 -0.46 5.56
CA LEU A 131 -11.78 0.96 5.27
C LEU A 131 -12.43 1.21 3.90
N ARG A 132 -12.79 0.16 3.15
CA ARG A 132 -13.57 0.37 1.91
C ARG A 132 -14.86 1.10 2.28
N PRO A 133 -15.29 2.06 1.45
CA PRO A 133 -16.59 2.69 1.63
C PRO A 133 -17.66 1.59 1.60
N GLU A 134 -18.62 1.68 2.51
CA GLU A 134 -19.85 0.90 2.38
C GLU A 134 -20.64 1.51 1.22
N GLY A 135 -20.41 1.01 0.01
CA GLY A 135 -21.28 1.30 -1.13
C GLY A 135 -22.61 0.54 -0.97
N PRO A 136 -23.73 1.05 -1.49
CA PRO A 136 -24.95 0.26 -1.55
C PRO A 136 -24.70 -1.01 -2.38
N ALA A 137 -25.27 -2.12 -1.93
CA ALA A 137 -25.32 -3.38 -2.68
C ALA A 137 -25.94 -3.20 -4.08
#